data_AF-A0A1G3V7B9-F1
#
_entry.id   AF-A0A1G3V7B9-F1
#
_cell.length_a   1.000
_cell.length_b   1.000
_cell.length_c   1.000
_cell.angle_alpha   90.00
_cell.angle_beta   90.00
_cell.angle_gamma   90.00
#
_symmetry.space_group_name_H-M   'P 1'
#
loop_
_entity.id
_entity.type
_entity.pdbx_description
1 polymer ?
#
loop_
_entity_poly.entity_id
_entity_poly.type
_entity_poly.pdbx_seq_one_letter_code
_entity_poly.pdbx_strand_id
1 'polypeptide(L)' 'MDFSKMLPGDLLFFRRGGPVGHAGIYLGEGKMIHASNHRYGVTVTDLRQPYYEGTFEVAKRVFEVKYPH' A
#
# COMPACT_ATOMS: atom_id res chain seq x y z
N MET A 1 -10.78 -6.03 -1.78
CA MET A 1 -9.49 -6.54 -1.21
C MET A 1 -9.76 -7.51 -0.07
N ASP A 2 -8.87 -8.46 0.23
CA ASP A 2 -8.93 -9.30 1.45
C ASP A 2 -7.84 -8.86 2.45
N PHE A 3 -8.25 -8.11 3.47
CA PHE A 3 -7.35 -7.57 4.49
C PHE A 3 -6.86 -8.64 5.49
N SER A 4 -7.53 -9.79 5.60
CA SER A 4 -7.22 -10.81 6.61
C SER A 4 -5.82 -11.41 6.47
N LYS A 5 -5.23 -11.29 5.27
CA LYS A 5 -3.90 -11.81 4.94
C LYS A 5 -2.79 -10.76 5.05
N MET A 6 -3.16 -9.49 5.26
CA MET A 6 -2.22 -8.37 5.34
C MET A 6 -1.85 -8.10 6.80
N LEU A 7 -0.58 -7.79 7.05
CA LEU A 7 -0.10 -7.33 8.35
C LEU A 7 0.42 -5.89 8.26
N PRO A 8 0.30 -5.08 9.34
CA PRO A 8 0.94 -3.78 9.39
C PRO A 8 2.42 -3.87 8.98
N GLY A 9 2.85 -2.99 8.08
CA GLY A 9 4.18 -2.99 7.46
C GLY A 9 4.24 -3.62 6.07
N ASP A 10 3.23 -4.38 5.63
CA ASP A 10 3.19 -4.90 4.25
C ASP A 10 3.12 -3.75 3.23
N LEU A 11 3.88 -3.88 2.14
CA LEU A 11 3.84 -2.93 1.03
C LEU A 11 2.66 -3.22 0.12
N LEU A 12 1.87 -2.20 -0.16
CA LEU A 12 0.71 -2.26 -1.04
C LEU A 12 1.06 -1.60 -2.37
N PHE A 13 0.72 -2.26 -3.48
CA PHE A 13 1.01 -1.79 -4.83
C PHE A 13 -0.27 -1.60 -5.65
N PHE A 14 -0.31 -0.50 -6.41
CA PHE A 14 -1.49 -0.11 -7.19
C PHE A 14 -1.10 0.23 -8.64
N ARG A 15 -1.98 -0.10 -9.58
CA ARG A 15 -1.86 0.24 -11.01
C ARG A 15 -3.13 0.86 -11.57
N ARG A 16 -2.98 1.82 -12.47
CA ARG A 16 -4.10 2.48 -13.17
C ARG A 16 -3.87 2.44 -14.68
N GLY A 17 -3.97 1.22 -15.23
CA GLY A 17 -3.53 0.93 -16.60
C GLY A 17 -2.01 0.90 -16.71
N GLY A 18 -1.46 -0.09 -17.42
CA GLY A 18 -0.01 -0.28 -17.51
C GLY A 18 0.62 -0.83 -16.21
N PRO A 19 1.92 -0.55 -15.96
CA PRO A 19 2.65 -1.10 -14.82
C PRO A 19 2.23 -0.47 -13.49
N VAL A 20 2.68 -1.07 -12.39
CA VAL A 20 2.52 -0.52 -11.03
C VAL A 20 3.15 0.87 -10.97
N GLY A 21 2.37 1.85 -10.53
CA GLY A 21 2.77 3.25 -10.50
C GLY A 21 2.62 3.91 -9.13
N HIS A 22 2.04 3.21 -8.16
CA HIS A 22 1.83 3.76 -6.82
C HIS A 22 2.04 2.68 -5.75
N ALA A 23 2.56 3.11 -4.59
CA ALA A 23 2.80 2.23 -3.44
C ALA A 23 2.43 2.91 -2.11
N GLY A 24 2.12 2.10 -1.10
CA GLY A 24 1.88 2.53 0.27
C GLY A 24 2.25 1.44 1.27
N ILE A 25 2.27 1.79 2.56
CA ILE A 25 2.53 0.85 3.65
C ILE A 25 1.22 0.60 4.38
N TYR A 26 0.84 -0.67 4.55
CA TYR A 26 -0.34 -1.05 5.30
C TYR A 26 -0.16 -0.73 6.78
N LEU A 27 -1.14 -0.08 7.39
CA LEU A 27 -1.13 0.27 8.82
C LEU A 27 -1.95 -0.70 9.67
N GLY A 28 -2.72 -1.59 9.05
CA GLY A 28 -3.79 -2.33 9.73
C GLY A 28 -5.15 -1.65 9.55
N GLU A 29 -6.20 -2.34 9.99
CA GLU A 29 -7.58 -1.83 10.00
C GLU A 29 -8.08 -1.28 8.64
N GLY A 30 -7.59 -1.84 7.53
CA GLY A 30 -7.95 -1.37 6.19
C GLY A 30 -7.37 0.01 5.84
N LYS A 31 -6.32 0.47 6.52
CA LYS A 31 -5.67 1.77 6.27
C LYS A 31 -4.25 1.62 5.76
N MET A 32 -3.78 2.60 5.02
CA MET A 32 -2.39 2.71 4.60
C MET A 32 -1.84 4.12 4.79
N ILE A 33 -0.52 4.24 4.95
CA ILE A 33 0.22 5.50 4.82
C ILE A 33 0.93 5.53 3.46
N HIS A 34 0.84 6.65 2.74
CA HIS A 34 1.46 6.80 1.43
C HIS A 34 1.63 8.28 1.05
N ALA A 35 2.49 8.56 0.06
CA ALA A 35 2.52 9.84 -0.62
C ALA A 35 1.39 9.89 -1.66
N SER A 36 0.30 10.61 -1.39
CA SER A 36 -0.91 10.56 -2.23
C SER A 36 -0.74 11.27 -3.58
N ASN A 37 -0.36 12.54 -3.53
CA ASN A 37 -0.04 13.35 -4.70
C ASN A 37 0.65 14.64 -4.25
N HIS A 38 1.05 15.49 -5.20
CA HIS A 38 1.77 16.74 -4.91
C HIS A 38 1.00 17.71 -3.99
N ARG A 39 -0.34 17.60 -3.94
CA ARG A 39 -1.21 18.52 -3.18
C ARG A 39 -1.36 18.10 -1.72
N TYR A 40 -1.42 16.79 -1.45
CA TYR A 40 -1.68 16.27 -0.11
C TYR A 40 -0.43 15.68 0.58
N GLY A 41 0.62 15.34 -0.18
CA GLY A 41 1.84 14.77 0.39
C GLY A 41 1.60 13.43 1.07
N VAL A 42 2.27 13.21 2.21
CA VAL A 42 2.15 11.98 3.01
C VAL A 42 0.85 12.01 3.79
N THR A 43 -0.01 11.02 3.58
CA THR A 43 -1.32 10.92 4.21
C THR A 43 -1.67 9.49 4.59
N VAL A 44 -2.60 9.35 5.53
CA VAL A 44 -3.25 8.09 5.86
C VAL A 44 -4.58 8.01 5.12
N THR A 45 -4.81 6.90 4.43
CA THR A 45 -6.01 6.71 3.60
C THR A 45 -6.68 5.38 3.89
N ASP A 46 -8.01 5.37 3.84
CA ASP A 46 -8.82 4.15 3.93
C ASP A 46 -8.82 3.41 2.59
N LEU A 47 -8.46 2.13 2.59
CA LEU A 47 -8.34 1.30 1.40
C LEU A 47 -9.68 0.90 0.80
N ARG A 48 -10.79 1.08 1.53
CA ARG A 48 -12.15 0.80 1.04
C ARG A 48 -12.69 1.88 0.11
N GLN A 49 -11.90 2.93 -0.17
CA GLN A 49 -12.28 3.91 -1.19
C GLN A 49 -12.22 3.26 -2.58
N PRO A 50 -13.21 3.51 -3.47
CA PRO A 50 -13.31 2.83 -4.76
C PRO A 50 -12.05 2.90 -5.63
N TYR A 51 -11.30 4.01 -5.55
CA TYR A 51 -10.05 4.17 -6.28
C TYR A 51 -9.00 3.12 -5.89
N TYR A 52 -8.75 2.94 -4.59
CA TYR A 52 -7.72 2.00 -4.12
C TYR A 52 -8.19 0.56 -4.26
N GLU A 53 -9.47 0.29 -4.03
CA GLU A 53 -10.01 -1.05 -4.25
C GLU A 53 -9.94 -1.47 -5.73
N GLY A 54 -10.25 -0.57 -6.67
CA GLY A 54 -10.22 -0.86 -8.10
C GLY A 54 -8.84 -0.85 -8.74
N THR A 55 -7.81 -0.31 -8.06
CA THR A 55 -6.43 -0.22 -8.61
C THR A 55 -5.43 -1.11 -7.89
N PHE A 56 -5.86 -1.83 -6.84
CA PHE A 56 -4.99 -2.72 -6.09
C PHE A 56 -4.48 -3.88 -6.92
N GLU A 57 -3.17 -4.08 -6.89
CA GLU A 57 -2.53 -5.16 -7.62
C GLU A 57 -2.03 -6.25 -6.68
N VAL A 58 -1.25 -5.90 -5.66
CA VAL A 58 -0.64 -6.89 -4.76
C VAL A 58 -0.20 -6.25 -3.44
N ALA A 59 -0.20 -7.06 -2.37
CA ALA A 59 0.48 -6.76 -1.13
C ALA A 59 1.72 -7.67 -1.01
N LYS A 60 2.88 -7.10 -0.65
CA LYS A 60 4.12 -7.84 -0.41
C LYS A 60 4.66 -7.57 0.98
N ARG A 61 4.97 -8.65 1.69
CA ARG A 61 5.78 -8.59 2.90
C ARG A 61 7.25 -8.55 2.53
N VAL A 62 7.96 -7.54 3.00
CA VAL A 62 9.42 -7.48 2.89
C VAL A 62 9.99 -7.93 4.23
N PHE A 63 10.76 -9.01 4.22
CA PHE A 63 11.49 -9.45 5.41
C PHE A 63 12.74 -8.59 5.57
N GLU A 64 13.17 -8.41 6.81
CA GLU A 64 14.41 -7.69 7.15
C GLU A 64 15.58 -8.25 6.34
N VAL A 65 16.16 -7.41 5.49
CA VAL A 65 17.49 -7.68 4.96
C VAL A 65 18.45 -7.40 6.11
N LYS A 66 18.86 -8.46 6.82
CA LYS A 66 20.00 -8.36 7.73
C LYS A 66 21.22 -8.05 6.89
N TYR A 67 21.64 -6.79 6.87
CA TYR A 67 22.94 -6.43 6.32
C TYR A 67 23.99 -7.02 7.26
N PRO A 68 24.84 -7.96 6.81
CA PRO A 68 25.98 -8.36 7.61
C PRO A 68 26.85 -7.10 7.79
N HIS A 69 27.05 -6.72 9.05
CA HIS A 69 28.05 -5.73 9.44
C HIS A 69 29.45 -6.23 9.07
#